data_AF-A0A3A4P583-F1
#
_entry.id   AF-A0A3A4P583-F1
#
_cell.length_a   1.000
_cell.length_b   1.000
_cell.length_c   1.000
_cell.angle_alpha   90.00
_cell.angle_beta   90.00
_cell.angle_gamma   90.00
#
_symmetry.space_group_name_H-M   'P 1'
#
loop_
_entity.id
_entity.type
_entity.pdbx_description
1 polymer ?
#
loop_
_entity_poly.entity_id
_entity_poly.type
_entity_poly.pdbx_seq_one_letter_code
_entity_poly.pdbx_strand_id
1 'polypeptide(L)'
;MDTSNYVSFESILSGKSFKDLILLKDGKLDLSRFDALMRGVLEESIKSSNVPPHQLVRVIRDGRVIWMTVEQARNMVDYHRHHSIADTSATVANAIEMAINGDINYLEDEMLILMCLAESGNSKNDDVMAKFTRRKQEVFRLVNEIRDSESELQRRKRETNIVSDFEEKMGLMLQARHKGQEQRAIQLAQELRVDKKKYLLFARSLGPDIQKIRQLRGELVRTKEKVLGHIMEGVGAEANSLSLSIDSLKQNMDQLEKAFNQSAESMKVDNKYVEALKQKMAGVQKAIEKKTERIEAIEQEKAALQQEIEKTKLVADKLDTVNVEDGINDQLKKFQDSAPKIKKEPGLQALVGKQSASRMHIER
;
A
#
# COMPACT_ATOMS: atom_id res chain seq x y z
N MET A 1 11.57 -7.65 -15.12
CA MET A 1 12.67 -6.75 -14.71
C MET A 1 13.53 -7.50 -13.72
N ASP A 2 14.84 -7.49 -13.93
CA ASP A 2 15.81 -8.10 -13.02
C ASP A 2 15.84 -7.28 -11.72
N THR A 3 15.24 -7.79 -10.64
CA THR A 3 15.11 -7.09 -9.36
C THR A 3 16.39 -7.14 -8.51
N SER A 4 17.44 -7.75 -9.04
CA SER A 4 18.69 -8.10 -8.34
C SER A 4 19.58 -6.91 -7.96
N ASN A 5 19.31 -5.70 -8.45
CA ASN A 5 20.14 -4.51 -8.23
C ASN A 5 19.47 -3.36 -7.47
N TYR A 6 18.31 -3.58 -6.83
CA TYR A 6 17.63 -2.54 -6.06
C TYR A 6 17.97 -2.63 -4.57
N VAL A 7 18.35 -1.52 -3.96
CA VAL A 7 18.48 -1.42 -2.51
C VAL A 7 17.17 -0.85 -1.95
N SER A 8 16.44 -1.69 -1.21
CA SER A 8 15.22 -1.29 -0.49
C SER A 8 15.49 -1.14 1.00
N PHE A 9 14.63 -0.39 1.69
CA PHE A 9 14.65 -0.31 3.16
C PHE A 9 14.69 -1.68 3.83
N GLU A 10 13.93 -2.64 3.34
CA GLU A 10 13.78 -3.97 3.93
C GLU A 10 15.09 -4.77 3.95
N SER A 11 15.97 -4.53 2.97
CA SER A 11 17.31 -5.13 2.95
C SER A 11 18.16 -4.70 4.16
N ILE A 12 17.91 -3.49 4.69
CA ILE A 12 18.63 -2.90 5.82
C ILE A 12 17.91 -3.17 7.14
N LEU A 13 16.58 -3.28 7.13
CA LEU A 13 15.76 -3.52 8.32
C LEU A 13 16.05 -4.86 9.02
N SER A 14 16.74 -5.81 8.36
CA SER A 14 17.18 -7.09 8.95
C SER A 14 16.06 -7.85 9.68
N GLY A 15 14.81 -7.74 9.19
CA GLY A 15 13.63 -8.39 9.78
C GLY A 15 12.98 -7.67 10.97
N LYS A 16 13.40 -6.44 11.32
CA LYS A 16 12.72 -5.61 12.33
C LYS A 16 11.56 -4.82 11.71
N SER A 17 10.47 -4.62 12.47
CA SER A 17 9.38 -3.72 12.03
C SER A 17 9.89 -2.28 11.96
N PHE A 18 9.45 -1.55 10.94
CA PHE A 18 9.83 -0.15 10.74
C PHE A 18 9.38 0.71 11.92
N LYS A 19 8.20 0.41 12.46
CA LYS A 19 7.64 0.98 13.68
C LYS A 19 8.61 0.94 14.86
N ASP A 20 9.25 -0.20 15.12
CA ASP A 20 10.14 -0.40 16.28
C ASP A 20 11.44 0.42 16.18
N LEU A 21 11.81 0.83 14.97
CA LEU A 21 13.04 1.57 14.73
C LEU A 21 12.83 3.08 14.84
N ILE A 22 11.66 3.56 14.40
CA ILE A 22 11.43 4.99 14.15
C ILE A 22 10.40 5.60 15.10
N LEU A 23 9.54 4.83 15.76
CA LEU A 23 8.69 5.38 16.81
C LEU A 23 9.44 5.50 18.14
N LEU A 24 9.39 6.70 18.70
CA LEU A 24 9.72 6.96 20.10
C LEU A 24 8.62 6.41 21.02
N LYS A 25 8.95 6.22 22.29
CA LYS A 25 8.01 5.69 23.30
C LYS A 25 6.77 6.57 23.52
N ASP A 26 6.81 7.83 23.10
CA ASP A 26 5.69 8.79 23.13
C ASP A 26 4.88 8.81 21.82
N GLY A 27 5.16 7.90 20.87
CA GLY A 27 4.49 7.83 19.58
C GLY A 27 4.96 8.89 18.57
N LYS A 28 6.01 9.65 18.88
CA LYS A 28 6.64 10.59 17.93
C LYS A 28 7.57 9.85 16.98
N LEU A 29 7.73 10.40 15.78
CA LEU A 29 8.69 9.89 14.79
C LEU A 29 10.08 10.44 15.13
N ASP A 30 11.05 9.54 15.28
CA ASP A 30 12.46 9.89 15.37
C ASP A 30 13.02 10.13 13.96
N LEU A 31 12.87 11.37 13.48
CA LEU A 31 13.37 11.77 12.16
C LEU A 31 14.89 11.63 12.05
N SER A 32 15.63 11.76 13.15
CA SER A 32 17.10 11.61 13.12
C SER A 32 17.49 10.16 12.81
N ARG A 33 16.77 9.18 13.36
CA ARG A 33 16.95 7.77 12.99
C ARG A 33 16.52 7.47 11.58
N PHE A 34 15.39 8.04 11.14
CA PHE A 34 14.94 7.91 9.76
C PHE A 34 15.98 8.47 8.77
N ASP A 35 16.53 9.65 9.03
CA ASP A 35 17.57 10.27 8.20
C ASP A 35 18.89 9.47 8.21
N ALA A 36 19.25 8.88 9.34
CA ALA A 36 20.41 7.99 9.41
C ALA A 36 20.19 6.73 8.56
N LEU A 37 18.99 6.14 8.62
CA LEU A 37 18.65 4.97 7.83
C LEU A 37 18.59 5.30 6.33
N MET A 38 17.99 6.44 5.96
CA MET A 38 17.98 6.94 4.59
C MET A 38 19.38 7.16 4.03
N ARG A 39 20.31 7.70 4.83
CA ARG A 39 21.71 7.83 4.44
C ARG A 39 22.38 6.47 4.24
N GLY A 40 22.12 5.50 5.11
CA GLY A 40 22.64 4.14 4.94
C GLY A 40 22.17 3.49 3.63
N VAL A 41 20.86 3.60 3.32
CA VAL A 41 20.28 3.09 2.06
C VAL A 41 20.93 3.78 0.86
N LEU A 42 21.11 5.10 0.93
CA LEU A 42 21.73 5.88 -0.13
C LEU A 42 23.19 5.47 -0.35
N GLU A 43 23.98 5.32 0.72
CA GLU A 43 25.38 4.90 0.65
C GLU A 43 25.55 3.50 0.04
N GLU A 44 24.65 2.57 0.39
CA GLU A 44 24.64 1.23 -0.18
C GLU A 44 24.22 1.24 -1.65
N SER A 45 23.25 2.09 -2.01
CA SER A 45 22.83 2.30 -3.40
C SER A 45 23.93 2.90 -4.27
N ILE A 46 24.73 3.82 -3.71
CA ILE A 46 25.91 4.38 -4.39
C ILE A 46 26.95 3.28 -4.64
N LYS A 47 27.19 2.41 -3.66
CA LYS A 47 28.13 1.29 -3.80
C LYS A 47 27.68 0.27 -4.83
N SER A 48 26.38 -0.06 -4.89
CA SER A 48 25.85 -1.06 -5.81
C SER A 48 25.74 -0.56 -7.25
N SER A 49 25.36 0.71 -7.44
CA SER A 49 25.16 1.29 -8.78
C SER A 49 26.41 1.94 -9.38
N ASN A 50 27.42 2.28 -8.57
CA ASN A 50 28.61 3.03 -8.97
C ASN A 50 28.26 4.39 -9.63
N VAL A 51 27.16 5.00 -9.22
CA VAL A 51 26.63 6.27 -9.74
C VAL A 51 26.67 7.32 -8.62
N PRO A 52 26.99 8.59 -8.92
CA PRO A 52 27.04 9.62 -7.89
C PRO A 52 25.64 9.97 -7.34
N PRO A 53 25.53 10.46 -6.09
CA PRO A 53 24.25 10.63 -5.41
C PRO A 53 23.22 11.51 -6.14
N HIS A 54 23.68 12.50 -6.93
CA HIS A 54 22.79 13.43 -7.65
C HIS A 54 22.09 12.79 -8.85
N GLN A 55 22.57 11.64 -9.32
CA GLN A 55 21.99 10.84 -10.40
C GLN A 55 21.15 9.66 -9.88
N LEU A 56 20.91 9.61 -8.57
CA LEU A 56 20.00 8.65 -7.96
C LEU A 56 18.61 9.28 -7.77
N VAL A 57 17.61 8.47 -8.07
CA VAL A 57 16.18 8.78 -7.97
C VAL A 57 15.61 7.94 -6.83
N ARG A 58 14.83 8.59 -5.98
CA ARG A 58 14.02 7.90 -4.97
C ARG A 58 12.67 7.56 -5.59
N VAL A 59 12.30 6.29 -5.53
CA VAL A 59 11.04 5.77 -6.07
C VAL A 59 10.23 5.15 -4.93
N ILE A 60 8.97 5.54 -4.81
CA ILE A 60 8.01 4.92 -3.89
C ILE A 60 7.14 3.97 -4.69
N ARG A 61 7.15 2.69 -4.34
CA ARG A 61 6.40 1.66 -5.06
C ARG A 61 6.05 0.51 -4.13
N ASP A 62 4.79 0.08 -4.16
CA ASP A 62 4.31 -1.08 -3.41
C ASP A 62 4.66 -1.00 -1.91
N GLY A 63 4.57 0.20 -1.31
CA GLY A 63 4.91 0.45 0.09
C GLY A 63 6.40 0.44 0.42
N ARG A 64 7.26 0.41 -0.61
CA ARG A 64 8.71 0.41 -0.46
C ARG A 64 9.30 1.68 -1.06
N VAL A 65 10.40 2.11 -0.47
CA VAL A 65 11.23 3.18 -1.01
C VAL A 65 12.49 2.55 -1.56
N ILE A 66 12.75 2.81 -2.83
CA ILE A 66 13.83 2.24 -3.60
C ILE A 66 14.67 3.37 -4.16
N TRP A 67 15.99 3.25 -4.06
CA TRP A 67 16.91 4.13 -4.77
C TRP A 67 17.38 3.42 -6.04
N MET A 68 17.29 4.13 -7.17
CA MET A 68 17.70 3.61 -8.46
C MET A 68 18.26 4.74 -9.33
N THR A 69 18.93 4.40 -10.42
CA THR A 69 19.46 5.39 -11.38
C THR A 69 18.32 6.09 -12.13
N VAL A 70 18.59 7.29 -12.66
CA VAL A 70 17.66 8.03 -13.54
C VAL A 70 17.16 7.15 -14.70
N GLU A 71 18.05 6.37 -15.32
CA GLU A 71 17.71 5.49 -16.44
C GLU A 71 16.79 4.34 -16.00
N GLN A 72 17.07 3.71 -14.86
CA GLN A 72 16.20 2.67 -14.30
C GLN A 72 14.80 3.21 -13.96
N ALA A 73 14.72 4.41 -13.37
CA ALA A 73 13.46 5.07 -13.06
C ALA A 73 12.68 5.39 -14.34
N ARG A 74 13.35 5.91 -15.37
CA ARG A 74 12.74 6.20 -16.68
C ARG A 74 12.19 4.94 -17.33
N ASN A 75 13.00 3.88 -17.39
CA ASN A 75 12.58 2.58 -17.94
C ASN A 75 11.38 2.00 -17.18
N MET A 76 11.32 2.20 -15.85
CA MET A 76 10.17 1.77 -15.04
C MET A 76 8.90 2.57 -15.36
N VAL A 77 9.01 3.90 -15.45
CA VAL A 77 7.90 4.79 -15.79
C VAL A 77 7.37 4.47 -17.18
N ASP A 78 8.26 4.29 -18.16
CA ASP A 78 7.92 3.98 -19.55
C ASP A 78 7.34 2.57 -19.69
N TYR A 79 7.86 1.59 -18.94
CA TYR A 79 7.27 0.24 -18.88
C TYR A 79 5.79 0.32 -18.47
N HIS A 80 5.44 1.10 -17.44
CA HIS A 80 4.05 1.26 -17.00
C HIS A 80 3.18 2.05 -17.98
N ARG A 81 3.77 2.95 -18.76
CA ARG A 81 3.06 3.69 -19.82
C ARG A 81 2.72 2.81 -21.03
N HIS A 82 3.54 1.79 -21.32
CA HIS A 82 3.44 0.99 -22.54
C HIS A 82 2.97 -0.47 -22.34
N HIS A 83 2.85 -0.97 -21.11
CA HIS A 83 2.36 -2.33 -20.84
C HIS A 83 0.83 -2.40 -20.71
N SER A 84 0.30 -3.57 -21.07
CA SER A 84 -1.13 -3.89 -21.18
C SER A 84 -1.92 -3.59 -19.91
N ILE A 85 -3.14 -3.07 -20.10
CA ILE A 85 -4.20 -2.87 -19.08
C ILE A 85 -4.39 -4.13 -18.20
N ALA A 86 -4.10 -5.33 -18.71
CA ALA A 86 -4.22 -6.59 -17.97
C ALA A 86 -3.21 -6.70 -16.80
N ASP A 87 -1.96 -6.29 -16.97
CA ASP A 87 -0.93 -6.33 -15.91
C ASP A 87 -1.20 -5.26 -14.85
N THR A 88 -1.68 -4.10 -15.29
CA THR A 88 -2.15 -3.02 -14.41
C THR A 88 -3.40 -3.45 -13.63
N SER A 89 -4.27 -4.27 -14.23
CA SER A 89 -5.45 -4.81 -13.55
C SER A 89 -5.09 -5.82 -12.46
N ALA A 90 -4.16 -6.73 -12.73
CA ALA A 90 -3.69 -7.71 -11.75
C ALA A 90 -2.97 -7.06 -10.56
N THR A 91 -2.09 -6.08 -10.83
CA THR A 91 -1.40 -5.32 -9.77
C THR A 91 -2.37 -4.50 -8.92
N VAL A 92 -3.38 -3.89 -9.52
CA VAL A 92 -4.44 -3.17 -8.80
C VAL A 92 -5.33 -4.12 -8.01
N ALA A 93 -5.66 -5.30 -8.55
CA ALA A 93 -6.43 -6.32 -7.84
C ALA A 93 -5.69 -6.81 -6.58
N ASN A 94 -4.39 -7.09 -6.70
CA ASN A 94 -3.56 -7.46 -5.56
C ASN A 94 -3.48 -6.32 -4.53
N ALA A 95 -3.34 -5.07 -4.98
CA ALA A 95 -3.32 -3.90 -4.09
C ALA A 95 -4.66 -3.72 -3.35
N ILE A 96 -5.79 -3.97 -4.00
CA ILE A 96 -7.12 -3.98 -3.36
C ILE A 96 -7.20 -5.11 -2.36
N GLU A 97 -6.76 -6.32 -2.71
CA GLU A 97 -6.78 -7.46 -1.79
C GLU A 97 -5.92 -7.18 -0.56
N MET A 98 -4.72 -6.61 -0.71
CA MET A 98 -3.88 -6.18 0.40
C MET A 98 -4.53 -5.08 1.24
N ALA A 99 -5.19 -4.09 0.62
CA ALA A 99 -5.88 -3.04 1.34
C ALA A 99 -7.05 -3.59 2.19
N ILE A 100 -7.84 -4.52 1.64
CA ILE A 100 -9.02 -5.08 2.31
C ILE A 100 -8.64 -6.15 3.34
N ASN A 101 -7.79 -7.10 2.95
CA ASN A 101 -7.53 -8.34 3.69
C ASN A 101 -6.09 -8.46 4.21
N GLY A 102 -5.17 -7.60 3.79
CA GLY A 102 -3.76 -7.66 4.21
C GLY A 102 -3.56 -7.33 5.69
N ASP A 103 -2.38 -7.62 6.23
CA ASP A 103 -2.03 -7.29 7.61
C ASP A 103 -2.04 -5.76 7.82
N ILE A 104 -2.72 -5.29 8.87
CA ILE A 104 -2.74 -3.87 9.24
C ILE A 104 -1.34 -3.35 9.59
N ASN A 105 -0.45 -4.20 10.10
CA ASN A 105 0.92 -3.80 10.43
C ASN A 105 1.69 -3.39 9.17
N TYR A 106 1.43 -4.03 8.03
CA TYR A 106 2.03 -3.65 6.75
C TYR A 106 1.56 -2.26 6.31
N LEU A 107 0.26 -2.00 6.40
CA LEU A 107 -0.32 -0.69 6.07
C LEU A 107 0.16 0.39 7.04
N GLU A 108 0.31 0.07 8.33
CA GLU A 108 0.89 0.97 9.32
C GLU A 108 2.34 1.32 8.97
N ASP A 109 3.19 0.32 8.73
CA ASP A 109 4.60 0.53 8.37
C ASP A 109 4.73 1.34 7.07
N GLU A 110 3.94 1.02 6.05
CA GLU A 110 3.88 1.80 4.80
C GLU A 110 3.50 3.27 5.08
N MET A 111 2.43 3.52 5.84
CA MET A 111 2.00 4.87 6.15
C MET A 111 3.03 5.63 6.99
N LEU A 112 3.71 4.96 7.92
CA LEU A 112 4.80 5.55 8.71
C LEU A 112 5.96 5.98 7.82
N ILE A 113 6.38 5.14 6.87
CA ILE A 113 7.43 5.49 5.89
C ILE A 113 7.02 6.73 5.09
N LEU A 114 5.82 6.73 4.54
CA LEU A 114 5.31 7.86 3.75
C LEU A 114 5.24 9.15 4.58
N MET A 115 4.85 9.04 5.84
CA MET A 115 4.83 10.17 6.76
C MET A 115 6.24 10.71 7.03
N CYS A 116 7.23 9.85 7.30
CA CYS A 116 8.62 10.27 7.47
C CYS A 116 9.17 10.97 6.20
N LEU A 117 8.84 10.45 5.02
CA LEU A 117 9.24 11.08 3.75
C LEU A 117 8.62 12.47 3.58
N ALA A 118 7.31 12.60 3.84
CA ALA A 118 6.61 13.88 3.73
C ALA A 118 7.16 14.90 4.73
N GLU A 119 7.43 14.48 5.98
CA GLU A 119 7.97 15.33 7.04
C GLU A 119 9.41 15.80 6.72
N SER A 120 10.27 14.89 6.26
CA SER A 120 11.64 15.22 5.86
C SER A 120 11.69 16.21 4.68
N GLY A 121 10.81 16.03 3.68
CA GLY A 121 10.76 16.88 2.48
C GLY A 121 10.14 18.26 2.71
N ASN A 122 9.27 18.42 3.71
CA ASN A 122 8.51 19.67 3.93
C ASN A 122 8.89 20.42 5.20
N SER A 123 9.97 20.03 5.88
CA SER A 123 10.42 20.60 7.17
C SER A 123 10.57 22.12 7.22
N LYS A 124 10.60 22.82 6.07
CA LYS A 124 10.75 24.27 5.96
C LYS A 124 9.44 25.02 5.63
N ASN A 125 8.32 24.31 5.47
CA ASN A 125 7.03 24.89 5.07
C ASN A 125 5.97 24.68 6.15
N ASP A 126 5.76 25.71 6.99
CA ASP A 126 4.89 25.65 8.18
C ASP A 126 3.43 25.31 7.85
N ASP A 127 2.87 25.80 6.73
CA ASP A 127 1.49 25.51 6.33
C ASP A 127 1.31 24.03 5.91
N VAL A 128 2.28 23.51 5.16
CA VAL A 128 2.30 22.08 4.77
C VAL A 128 2.52 21.20 6.00
N MET A 129 3.37 21.61 6.93
CA MET A 129 3.62 20.89 8.17
C MET A 129 2.40 20.84 9.10
N ALA A 130 1.58 21.90 9.14
CA ALA A 130 0.33 21.90 9.88
C ALA A 130 -0.70 20.92 9.29
N LYS A 131 -0.87 20.92 7.96
CA LYS A 131 -1.73 19.95 7.25
C LYS A 131 -1.25 18.52 7.43
N PHE A 132 0.06 18.31 7.36
CA PHE A 132 0.71 17.04 7.57
C PHE A 132 0.50 16.51 8.99
N THR A 133 0.63 17.36 10.02
CA THR A 133 0.41 16.99 11.43
C THR A 133 -1.02 16.49 11.66
N ARG A 134 -2.01 17.15 11.05
CA ARG A 134 -3.41 16.69 11.09
C ARG A 134 -3.56 15.33 10.42
N ARG A 135 -2.93 15.13 9.26
CA ARG A 135 -2.98 13.85 8.54
C ARG A 135 -2.31 12.72 9.33
N LYS A 136 -1.21 13.01 10.01
CA LYS A 136 -0.52 12.08 10.91
C LYS A 136 -1.42 11.61 12.05
N GLN A 137 -2.13 12.53 12.71
CA GLN A 137 -3.10 12.18 13.74
C GLN A 137 -4.23 11.31 13.19
N GLU A 138 -4.72 11.62 11.99
CA GLU A 138 -5.75 10.84 11.31
C GLU A 138 -5.30 9.41 10.98
N VAL A 139 -4.07 9.23 10.48
CA VAL A 139 -3.48 7.90 10.26
C VAL A 139 -3.46 7.09 11.54
N PHE A 140 -2.90 7.64 12.62
CA PHE A 140 -2.83 6.92 13.90
C PHE A 140 -4.22 6.58 14.46
N ARG A 141 -5.18 7.50 14.34
CA ARG A 141 -6.57 7.25 14.71
C ARG A 141 -7.15 6.07 13.91
N LEU A 142 -7.04 6.11 12.58
CA LEU A 142 -7.57 5.06 11.70
C LEU A 142 -6.92 3.70 11.98
N VAL A 143 -5.59 3.64 12.10
CA VAL A 143 -4.87 2.39 12.39
C VAL A 143 -5.32 1.80 13.73
N ASN A 144 -5.47 2.62 14.77
CA ASN A 144 -5.95 2.16 16.06
C ASN A 144 -7.41 1.68 15.99
N GLU A 145 -8.30 2.41 15.32
CA GLU A 145 -9.70 2.01 15.13
C GLU A 145 -9.85 0.70 14.35
N ILE A 146 -8.98 0.47 13.34
CA ILE A 146 -8.92 -0.79 12.60
C ILE A 146 -8.47 -1.91 13.53
N ARG A 147 -7.37 -1.71 14.26
CA ARG A 147 -6.82 -2.71 15.19
C ARG A 147 -7.83 -3.10 16.28
N ASP A 148 -8.53 -2.12 16.84
CA ASP A 148 -9.56 -2.35 17.86
C ASP A 148 -10.74 -3.13 17.26
N SER A 149 -11.21 -2.73 16.07
CA SER A 149 -12.32 -3.40 15.37
C SER A 149 -11.95 -4.82 14.95
N GLU A 150 -10.72 -5.06 14.49
CA GLU A 150 -10.22 -6.40 14.17
C GLU A 150 -10.07 -7.27 15.41
N SER A 151 -9.54 -6.72 16.50
CA SER A 151 -9.40 -7.43 17.78
C SER A 151 -10.76 -7.85 18.32
N GLU A 152 -11.75 -6.97 18.24
CA GLU A 152 -13.13 -7.24 18.62
C GLU A 152 -13.77 -8.31 17.71
N LEU A 153 -13.58 -8.21 16.39
CA LEU A 153 -14.05 -9.23 15.44
C LEU A 153 -13.44 -10.60 15.77
N GLN A 154 -12.14 -10.66 16.06
CA GLN A 154 -11.45 -11.89 16.44
C GLN A 154 -11.88 -12.39 17.82
N ARG A 155 -12.20 -11.50 18.76
CA ARG A 155 -12.78 -11.87 20.06
C ARG A 155 -14.13 -12.53 19.88
N ARG A 156 -15.05 -11.92 19.13
CA ARG A 156 -16.38 -12.47 18.85
C ARG A 156 -16.31 -13.83 18.14
N LYS A 157 -15.38 -13.98 17.17
CA LYS A 157 -15.11 -15.27 16.51
C LYS A 157 -14.66 -16.35 17.49
N ARG A 158 -13.78 -16.01 18.44
CA ARG A 158 -13.27 -16.95 19.46
C ARG A 158 -14.29 -17.30 20.54
N GLU A 159 -15.15 -16.36 20.92
CA GLU A 159 -16.18 -16.60 21.94
C GLU A 159 -17.27 -17.55 21.45
N THR A 160 -17.44 -17.64 20.14
CA THR A 160 -18.49 -18.44 19.53
C THR A 160 -17.82 -19.54 18.70
N ASN A 161 -17.42 -20.64 19.34
CA ASN A 161 -16.77 -21.81 18.70
C ASN A 161 -17.55 -22.38 17.48
N ILE A 162 -18.80 -21.96 17.28
CA ILE A 162 -19.68 -22.31 16.16
C ILE A 162 -18.99 -22.20 14.79
N VAL A 163 -18.13 -21.21 14.54
CA VAL A 163 -17.43 -21.10 13.24
C VAL A 163 -16.38 -22.19 13.09
N SER A 164 -15.51 -22.33 14.09
CA SER A 164 -14.43 -23.32 14.08
C SER A 164 -15.00 -24.74 14.00
N ASP A 165 -16.00 -25.05 14.83
CA ASP A 165 -16.65 -26.36 14.88
C ASP A 165 -17.32 -26.71 13.54
N PHE A 166 -17.98 -25.73 12.90
CA PHE A 166 -18.64 -25.92 11.62
C PHE A 166 -17.63 -26.11 10.48
N GLU A 167 -16.57 -25.30 10.43
CA GLU A 167 -15.52 -25.39 9.41
C GLU A 167 -14.70 -26.68 9.56
N GLU A 168 -14.40 -27.10 10.79
CA GLU A 168 -13.73 -28.37 11.08
C GLU A 168 -14.59 -29.56 10.64
N LYS A 169 -15.87 -29.62 11.04
CA LYS A 169 -16.80 -30.67 10.61
C LYS A 169 -16.95 -30.72 9.08
N MET A 170 -16.96 -29.57 8.43
CA MET A 170 -17.00 -29.48 6.96
C MET A 170 -15.72 -30.02 6.33
N GLY A 171 -14.55 -29.69 6.87
CA GLY A 171 -13.26 -30.25 6.46
C GLY A 171 -13.22 -31.78 6.63
N LEU A 172 -13.65 -32.29 7.78
CA LEU A 172 -13.75 -33.71 8.06
C LEU A 172 -14.73 -34.43 7.12
N MET A 173 -15.85 -33.80 6.77
CA MET A 173 -16.82 -34.35 5.82
C MET A 173 -16.21 -34.48 4.41
N LEU A 174 -15.54 -33.42 3.94
CA LEU A 174 -14.87 -33.44 2.63
C LEU A 174 -13.76 -34.49 2.58
N GLN A 175 -12.98 -34.62 3.66
CA GLN A 175 -11.94 -35.63 3.77
C GLN A 175 -12.52 -37.06 3.81
N ALA A 176 -13.60 -37.29 4.56
CA ALA A 176 -14.29 -38.58 4.62
C ALA A 176 -14.83 -38.98 3.24
N ARG A 177 -15.39 -38.03 2.49
CA ARG A 177 -15.85 -38.24 1.12
C ARG A 177 -14.70 -38.60 0.18
N HIS A 178 -13.57 -37.92 0.29
CA HIS A 178 -12.38 -38.22 -0.53
C HIS A 178 -11.81 -39.62 -0.23
N LYS A 179 -11.89 -40.08 1.03
CA LYS A 179 -11.47 -41.42 1.46
C LYS A 179 -12.50 -42.54 1.16
N GLY A 180 -13.62 -42.24 0.50
CA GLY A 180 -14.68 -43.22 0.21
C GLY A 180 -15.50 -43.64 1.44
N GLN A 181 -15.40 -42.93 2.56
CA GLN A 181 -16.15 -43.23 3.79
C GLN A 181 -17.53 -42.56 3.74
N GLU A 182 -18.40 -43.04 2.85
CA GLU A 182 -19.70 -42.41 2.56
C GLU A 182 -20.62 -42.33 3.78
N GLN A 183 -20.72 -43.38 4.60
CA GLN A 183 -21.57 -43.36 5.80
C GLN A 183 -21.16 -42.27 6.79
N ARG A 184 -19.85 -42.09 7.00
CA ARG A 184 -19.30 -41.04 7.88
C ARG A 184 -19.54 -39.64 7.30
N ALA A 185 -19.38 -39.48 5.99
CA ALA A 185 -19.66 -38.21 5.32
C ALA A 185 -21.15 -37.83 5.42
N ILE A 186 -22.07 -38.80 5.31
CA ILE A 186 -23.51 -38.58 5.46
C ILE A 186 -23.86 -38.16 6.90
N GLN A 187 -23.28 -38.80 7.91
CA GLN A 187 -23.48 -38.43 9.31
C GLN A 187 -23.02 -36.98 9.58
N LEU A 188 -21.80 -36.63 9.15
CA LEU A 188 -21.27 -35.27 9.29
C LEU A 188 -22.13 -34.24 8.54
N ALA A 189 -22.67 -34.59 7.37
CA ALA A 189 -23.57 -33.71 6.62
C ALA A 189 -24.91 -33.47 7.34
N GLN A 190 -25.43 -34.45 8.07
CA GLN A 190 -26.65 -34.28 8.88
C GLN A 190 -26.39 -33.36 10.07
N GLU A 191 -25.25 -33.51 10.75
CA GLU A 191 -24.86 -32.60 11.84
C GLU A 191 -24.66 -31.16 11.33
N LEU A 192 -23.92 -30.99 10.23
CA LEU A 192 -23.74 -29.69 9.58
C LEU A 192 -25.09 -29.06 9.19
N ARG A 193 -26.09 -29.85 8.79
CA ARG A 193 -27.42 -29.32 8.47
C ARG A 193 -28.11 -28.68 9.69
N VAL A 194 -27.93 -29.25 10.89
CA VAL A 194 -28.47 -28.70 12.14
C VAL A 194 -27.71 -27.44 12.52
N ASP A 195 -26.38 -27.47 12.42
CA ASP A 195 -25.51 -26.36 12.82
C ASP A 195 -25.55 -25.18 11.82
N LYS A 196 -25.93 -25.43 10.56
CA LYS A 196 -25.97 -24.44 9.46
C LYS A 196 -26.75 -23.18 9.83
N LYS A 197 -27.91 -23.31 10.48
CA LYS A 197 -28.73 -22.14 10.83
C LYS A 197 -28.01 -21.25 11.84
N LYS A 198 -27.34 -21.85 12.83
CA LYS A 198 -26.56 -21.12 13.85
C LYS A 198 -25.34 -20.46 13.22
N TYR A 199 -24.61 -21.20 12.38
CA TYR A 199 -23.47 -20.67 11.63
C TYR A 199 -23.86 -19.47 10.76
N LEU A 200 -24.93 -19.57 9.96
CA LEU A 200 -25.35 -18.48 9.08
C LEU A 200 -25.80 -17.23 9.84
N LEU A 201 -26.54 -17.39 10.95
CA LEU A 201 -26.94 -16.26 11.78
C LEU A 201 -25.72 -15.58 12.41
N PHE A 202 -24.76 -16.38 12.89
CA PHE A 202 -23.53 -15.85 13.45
C PHE A 202 -22.68 -15.14 12.39
N ALA A 203 -22.44 -15.75 11.23
CA ALA A 203 -21.72 -15.14 10.12
C ALA A 203 -22.35 -13.81 9.68
N ARG A 204 -23.69 -13.74 9.60
CA ARG A 204 -24.41 -12.51 9.30
C ARG A 204 -24.23 -11.44 10.39
N SER A 205 -24.12 -11.84 11.65
CA SER A 205 -23.89 -10.92 12.77
C SER A 205 -22.47 -10.31 12.80
N LEU A 206 -21.51 -10.91 12.09
CA LEU A 206 -20.15 -10.37 11.90
C LEU A 206 -20.09 -9.41 10.70
N GLY A 207 -21.08 -9.43 9.81
CA GLY A 207 -21.14 -8.60 8.60
C GLY A 207 -20.90 -7.11 8.85
N PRO A 208 -21.60 -6.47 9.83
CA PRO A 208 -21.40 -5.06 10.16
C PRO A 208 -19.97 -4.73 10.59
N ASP A 209 -19.33 -5.59 11.39
CA ASP A 209 -17.95 -5.39 11.86
C ASP A 209 -16.96 -5.49 10.69
N ILE A 210 -17.14 -6.48 9.81
CA ILE A 210 -16.34 -6.64 8.60
C ILE A 210 -16.49 -5.41 7.69
N GLN A 211 -17.72 -4.91 7.51
CA GLN A 211 -17.97 -3.73 6.70
C GLN A 211 -17.33 -2.47 7.30
N LYS A 212 -17.41 -2.29 8.63
CA LYS A 212 -16.74 -1.20 9.33
C LYS A 212 -15.22 -1.25 9.12
N ILE A 213 -14.59 -2.41 9.29
CA ILE A 213 -13.15 -2.59 9.05
C ILE A 213 -12.79 -2.23 7.60
N ARG A 214 -13.59 -2.65 6.62
CA ARG A 214 -13.39 -2.30 5.21
C ARG A 214 -13.49 -0.80 4.94
N GLN A 215 -14.47 -0.13 5.54
CA GLN A 215 -14.62 1.32 5.43
C GLN A 215 -13.41 2.06 6.01
N LEU A 216 -12.98 1.69 7.22
CA LEU A 216 -11.80 2.28 7.86
C LEU A 216 -10.52 2.06 7.03
N ARG A 217 -10.34 0.85 6.48
CA ARG A 217 -9.22 0.55 5.56
C ARG A 217 -9.30 1.37 4.27
N GLY A 218 -10.50 1.59 3.72
CA GLY A 218 -10.72 2.48 2.58
C GLY A 218 -10.35 3.93 2.89
N GLU A 219 -10.74 4.44 4.07
CA GLU A 219 -10.32 5.77 4.54
C GLU A 219 -8.80 5.87 4.71
N LEU A 220 -8.14 4.80 5.16
CA LEU A 220 -6.69 4.75 5.26
C LEU A 220 -6.02 4.83 3.88
N VAL A 221 -6.54 4.14 2.86
CA VAL A 221 -6.04 4.26 1.48
C VAL A 221 -6.22 5.67 0.91
N ARG A 222 -7.37 6.33 1.14
CA ARG A 222 -7.54 7.75 0.77
C ARG A 222 -6.59 8.66 1.55
N THR A 223 -6.16 8.23 2.73
CA THR A 223 -5.14 8.91 3.55
C THR A 223 -3.76 8.76 2.98
N LYS A 224 -3.42 7.58 2.47
CA LYS A 224 -2.22 7.34 1.67
C LYS A 224 -2.12 8.29 0.47
N GLU A 225 -3.18 8.41 -0.34
CA GLU A 225 -3.20 9.31 -1.51
C GLU A 225 -2.81 10.76 -1.14
N LYS A 226 -3.41 11.30 -0.07
CA LYS A 226 -3.11 12.67 0.36
C LYS A 226 -1.69 12.82 0.89
N VAL A 227 -1.17 11.82 1.61
CA VAL A 227 0.24 11.84 2.08
C VAL A 227 1.21 11.81 0.89
N LEU A 228 0.93 10.98 -0.13
CA LEU A 228 1.72 10.98 -1.38
C LEU A 228 1.68 12.36 -2.08
N GLY A 229 0.52 13.03 -2.06
CA GLY A 229 0.40 14.41 -2.54
C GLY A 229 1.32 15.39 -1.80
N HIS A 230 1.45 15.28 -0.48
CA HIS A 230 2.39 16.11 0.29
C HIS A 230 3.86 15.79 0.01
N ILE A 231 4.19 14.52 -0.26
CA ILE A 231 5.53 14.15 -0.72
C ILE A 231 5.80 14.83 -2.08
N MET A 232 4.82 14.85 -2.98
CA MET A 232 4.94 15.48 -4.30
C MET A 232 5.16 16.99 -4.19
N GLU A 233 4.45 17.67 -3.28
CA GLU A 233 4.66 19.09 -2.97
C GLU A 233 6.09 19.35 -2.48
N GLY A 234 6.61 18.50 -1.58
CA GLY A 234 7.97 18.63 -1.04
C GLY A 234 9.06 18.43 -2.11
N VAL A 235 8.89 17.40 -2.96
CA VAL A 235 9.78 17.17 -4.12
C VAL A 235 9.72 18.33 -5.12
N GLY A 236 8.54 18.92 -5.33
CA GLY A 236 8.37 20.14 -6.11
C GLY A 236 9.10 21.35 -5.53
N ALA A 237 9.06 21.53 -4.21
CA ALA A 237 9.77 22.60 -3.52
C ALA A 237 11.29 22.45 -3.63
N GLU A 238 11.82 21.21 -3.57
CA GLU A 238 13.26 20.93 -3.80
C GLU A 238 13.69 21.38 -5.21
N ALA A 239 12.92 21.00 -6.24
CA ALA A 239 13.20 21.41 -7.63
C ALA A 239 13.22 22.94 -7.78
N ASN A 240 12.24 23.64 -7.20
CA ASN A 240 12.17 25.09 -7.25
C ASN A 240 13.38 25.75 -6.55
N SER A 241 13.79 25.23 -5.39
CA SER A 241 14.95 25.72 -4.66
C SER A 241 16.24 25.52 -5.47
N LEU A 242 16.39 24.38 -6.15
CA LEU A 242 17.53 24.12 -7.03
C LEU A 242 17.53 25.06 -8.25
N SER A 243 16.38 25.33 -8.85
CA SER A 243 16.25 26.27 -9.96
C SER A 243 16.71 27.67 -9.57
N LEU A 244 16.23 28.20 -8.45
CA LEU A 244 16.65 29.51 -7.92
C LEU A 244 18.16 29.55 -7.64
N SER A 245 18.71 28.44 -7.13
CA SER A 245 20.14 28.31 -6.89
C SER A 245 20.95 28.29 -8.20
N ILE A 246 20.43 27.68 -9.27
CA ILE A 246 21.06 27.72 -10.60
C ILE A 246 21.04 29.15 -11.15
N ASP A 247 19.94 29.87 -11.02
CA ASP A 247 19.82 31.25 -11.50
C ASP A 247 20.83 32.17 -10.81
N SER A 248 21.01 32.01 -9.49
CA SER A 248 22.06 32.73 -8.74
C SER A 248 23.47 32.35 -9.21
N LEU A 249 23.73 31.07 -9.50
CA LEU A 249 25.04 30.65 -10.02
C LEU A 249 25.31 31.18 -11.43
N LYS A 250 24.29 31.28 -12.30
CA LYS A 250 24.41 31.91 -13.62
C LYS A 250 24.73 33.39 -13.51
N GLN A 251 24.05 34.12 -12.61
CA GLN A 251 24.39 35.52 -12.33
C GLN A 251 25.85 35.67 -11.83
N ASN A 252 26.32 34.75 -10.98
CA ASN A 252 27.72 34.76 -10.54
C ASN A 252 28.68 34.46 -11.71
N MET A 253 28.32 33.57 -12.63
CA MET A 253 29.10 33.30 -13.84
C MET A 253 29.21 34.57 -14.70
N ASP A 254 28.09 35.24 -14.96
CA ASP A 254 28.07 36.49 -15.74
C ASP A 254 28.97 37.57 -15.12
N GLN A 255 29.02 37.66 -13.78
CA GLN A 255 29.90 38.58 -13.08
C GLN A 255 31.38 38.18 -13.22
N LEU A 256 31.70 36.89 -13.13
CA LEU A 256 33.06 36.39 -13.33
C LEU A 256 33.53 36.60 -14.78
N GLU A 257 32.66 36.38 -15.77
CA GLU A 257 32.96 36.64 -17.17
C GLU A 257 33.21 38.13 -17.44
N LYS A 258 32.41 39.02 -16.86
CA LYS A 258 32.65 40.46 -16.93
C LYS A 258 34.01 40.84 -16.33
N ALA A 259 34.34 40.30 -15.15
CA ALA A 259 35.63 40.53 -14.50
C ALA A 259 36.80 39.97 -15.31
N PHE A 260 36.62 38.80 -15.94
CA PHE A 260 37.60 38.19 -16.83
C PHE A 260 37.85 39.04 -18.09
N ASN A 261 36.79 39.53 -18.74
CA ASN A 261 36.90 40.36 -19.93
C ASN A 261 37.55 41.72 -19.62
N GLN A 262 37.16 42.37 -18.53
CA GLN A 262 37.80 43.62 -18.06
C GLN A 262 39.29 43.42 -17.73
N SER A 263 39.61 42.27 -17.14
CA SER A 263 40.98 41.87 -16.86
C SER A 263 41.80 41.60 -18.14
N ALA A 264 41.16 41.08 -19.20
CA ALA A 264 41.82 40.84 -20.49
C ALA A 264 42.09 42.14 -21.26
N GLU A 265 41.22 43.14 -21.14
CA GLU A 265 41.35 44.47 -21.74
C GLU A 265 42.40 45.34 -21.01
N SER A 266 42.55 45.14 -19.70
CA SER A 266 43.59 45.76 -18.87
C SER A 266 44.95 45.08 -19.12
N MET A 267 45.81 45.66 -19.97
CA MET A 267 47.15 45.14 -20.38
C MET A 267 48.20 44.85 -19.26
N LYS A 268 47.83 44.78 -17.97
CA LYS A 268 48.72 44.49 -16.82
C LYS A 268 48.09 43.55 -15.79
N VAL A 269 47.59 42.39 -16.21
CA VAL A 269 47.05 41.41 -15.24
C VAL A 269 48.04 40.26 -15.01
N ASP A 270 48.27 39.97 -13.73
CA ASP A 270 48.99 38.79 -13.26
C ASP A 270 48.30 37.51 -13.77
N ASN A 271 49.06 36.67 -14.49
CA ASN A 271 48.58 35.38 -15.00
C ASN A 271 47.94 34.50 -13.91
N LYS A 272 48.37 34.64 -12.65
CA LYS A 272 47.77 33.94 -11.51
C LYS A 272 46.33 34.37 -11.23
N TYR A 273 46.00 35.64 -11.46
CA TYR A 273 44.63 36.14 -11.27
C TYR A 273 43.68 35.63 -12.35
N VAL A 274 44.15 35.63 -13.61
CA VAL A 274 43.39 35.09 -14.76
C VAL A 274 43.11 33.59 -14.56
N GLU A 275 44.11 32.82 -14.13
CA GLU A 275 43.90 31.39 -13.86
C GLU A 275 43.00 31.14 -12.64
N ALA A 276 43.06 31.99 -11.61
CA ALA A 276 42.12 31.90 -10.49
C ALA A 276 40.67 32.17 -10.93
N LEU A 277 40.44 33.10 -11.85
CA LEU A 277 39.11 33.36 -12.43
C LEU A 277 38.61 32.17 -13.26
N LYS A 278 39.46 31.60 -14.13
CA LYS A 278 39.10 30.40 -14.90
C LYS A 278 38.74 29.21 -14.01
N GLN A 279 39.51 28.98 -12.94
CA GLN A 279 39.22 27.92 -11.97
C GLN A 279 37.89 28.15 -11.26
N LYS A 280 37.59 29.40 -10.86
CA LYS A 280 36.29 29.74 -10.25
C LYS A 280 35.13 29.52 -11.22
N MET A 281 35.26 29.97 -12.47
CA MET A 281 34.25 29.74 -13.51
C MET A 281 34.02 28.24 -13.74
N ALA A 282 35.08 27.45 -13.89
CA ALA A 282 34.96 25.99 -14.03
C ALA A 282 34.26 25.35 -12.82
N GLY A 283 34.53 25.84 -11.61
CA GLY A 283 33.83 25.41 -10.39
C GLY A 283 32.34 25.74 -10.38
N VAL A 284 31.96 26.96 -10.79
CA VAL A 284 30.56 27.39 -10.92
C VAL A 284 29.84 26.57 -11.99
N GLN A 285 30.47 26.36 -13.15
CA GLN A 285 29.92 25.56 -14.24
C GLN A 285 29.61 24.13 -13.79
N LYS A 286 30.56 23.48 -13.11
CA LYS A 286 30.37 22.13 -12.54
C LYS A 286 29.26 22.09 -11.49
N ALA A 287 29.07 23.16 -10.72
CA ALA A 287 27.99 23.24 -9.74
C ALA A 287 26.61 23.41 -10.42
N ILE A 288 26.54 24.15 -11.53
CA ILE A 288 25.33 24.25 -12.35
C ILE A 288 24.98 22.88 -12.92
N GLU A 289 25.92 22.21 -13.58
CA GLU A 289 25.73 20.87 -14.18
C GLU A 289 25.16 19.87 -13.16
N LYS A 290 25.78 19.74 -12.00
CA LYS A 290 25.30 18.85 -10.93
C LYS A 290 23.89 19.16 -10.45
N LYS A 291 23.52 20.45 -10.35
CA LYS A 291 22.17 20.86 -9.94
C LYS A 291 21.16 20.60 -11.05
N THR A 292 21.53 20.80 -12.30
CA THR A 292 20.70 20.47 -13.47
C THR A 292 20.42 18.97 -13.55
N GLU A 293 21.44 18.12 -13.37
CA GLU A 293 21.28 16.66 -13.31
C GLU A 293 20.38 16.24 -12.14
N ARG A 294 20.50 16.88 -10.97
CA ARG A 294 19.60 16.63 -9.83
C ARG A 294 18.15 17.01 -10.14
N ILE A 295 17.91 18.10 -10.87
CA ILE A 295 16.55 18.46 -11.31
C ILE A 295 15.99 17.38 -12.24
N GLU A 296 16.79 16.86 -13.17
CA GLU A 296 16.35 15.75 -14.03
C GLU A 296 15.98 14.50 -13.21
N ALA A 297 16.80 14.16 -12.20
CA ALA A 297 16.49 13.08 -11.28
C ALA A 297 15.18 13.32 -10.50
N ILE A 298 14.95 14.55 -10.05
CA ILE A 298 13.70 14.94 -9.36
C ILE A 298 12.49 14.83 -10.29
N GLU A 299 12.61 15.19 -11.58
CA GLU A 299 11.51 15.02 -12.53
C GLU A 299 11.14 13.54 -12.74
N GLN A 300 12.13 12.63 -12.70
CA GLN A 300 11.84 11.19 -12.70
C GLN A 300 11.20 10.72 -11.37
N GLU A 301 11.63 11.25 -10.23
CA GLU A 301 11.00 10.98 -8.93
C GLU A 301 9.53 11.41 -8.93
N LYS A 302 9.22 12.59 -9.46
CA LYS A 302 7.83 13.07 -9.63
C LYS A 302 7.01 12.17 -10.54
N ALA A 303 7.57 11.74 -11.68
CA ALA A 303 6.85 10.87 -12.61
C ALA A 303 6.50 9.51 -11.97
N ALA A 304 7.44 8.91 -11.22
CA ALA A 304 7.19 7.67 -10.51
C ALA A 304 6.16 7.85 -9.38
N LEU A 305 6.25 8.95 -8.62
CA LEU A 305 5.31 9.27 -7.55
C LEU A 305 3.89 9.50 -8.09
N GLN A 306 3.76 10.17 -9.23
CA GLN A 306 2.48 10.39 -9.89
C GLN A 306 1.80 9.06 -10.28
N GLN A 307 2.57 8.09 -10.77
CA GLN A 307 2.03 6.74 -11.06
C GLN A 307 1.51 6.04 -9.80
N GLU A 308 2.23 6.16 -8.68
CA GLU A 308 1.79 5.57 -7.40
C GLU A 308 0.54 6.27 -6.84
N ILE A 309 0.41 7.59 -7.04
CA ILE A 309 -0.81 8.36 -6.71
C ILE A 309 -1.99 7.86 -7.55
N GLU A 310 -1.83 7.75 -8.86
CA GLU A 310 -2.89 7.28 -9.77
C GLU A 310 -3.32 5.85 -9.45
N LYS A 311 -2.37 4.97 -9.16
CA LYS A 311 -2.66 3.60 -8.71
C LYS A 311 -3.42 3.60 -7.38
N THR A 312 -2.98 4.38 -6.40
CA THR A 312 -3.65 4.47 -5.08
C THR A 312 -5.07 5.01 -5.23
N LYS A 313 -5.28 6.00 -6.08
CA LYS A 313 -6.60 6.54 -6.40
C LYS A 313 -7.51 5.50 -7.05
N LEU A 314 -7.00 4.75 -8.03
CA LEU A 314 -7.75 3.67 -8.66
C LEU A 314 -8.14 2.57 -7.65
N VAL A 315 -7.26 2.26 -6.69
CA VAL A 315 -7.57 1.33 -5.59
C VAL A 315 -8.67 1.91 -4.69
N ALA A 316 -8.59 3.19 -4.32
CA ALA A 316 -9.62 3.86 -3.53
C ALA A 316 -10.99 3.86 -4.24
N ASP A 317 -11.03 4.20 -5.52
CA ASP A 317 -12.26 4.23 -6.31
C ASP A 317 -12.89 2.82 -6.43
N LYS A 318 -12.07 1.78 -6.62
CA LYS A 318 -12.55 0.40 -6.65
C LYS A 318 -12.97 -0.13 -5.28
N LEU A 319 -12.39 0.35 -4.18
CA LEU A 319 -12.86 0.02 -2.83
C LEU A 319 -14.28 0.51 -2.58
N ASP A 320 -14.64 1.65 -3.17
CA ASP A 320 -16.00 2.19 -3.08
C ASP A 320 -17.02 1.37 -3.85
N THR A 321 -16.65 0.78 -4.99
CA THR A 321 -17.55 -0.08 -5.75
C THR A 321 -17.73 -1.47 -5.12
N VAL A 322 -16.67 -2.03 -4.52
CA VAL A 322 -16.73 -3.31 -3.79
C VAL A 322 -17.63 -3.22 -2.54
N ASN A 323 -17.84 -2.01 -2.00
CA ASN A 323 -18.65 -1.77 -0.82
C ASN A 323 -20.17 -1.79 -1.05
N VAL A 324 -20.65 -1.80 -2.30
CA VAL A 324 -22.09 -1.58 -2.56
C VAL A 324 -22.90 -2.89 -2.67
N GLU A 325 -22.46 -3.97 -3.32
CA GLU A 325 -23.42 -5.05 -3.66
C GLU A 325 -22.96 -6.53 -3.65
N ASP A 326 -21.67 -6.89 -3.65
CA ASP A 326 -21.31 -8.23 -4.13
C ASP A 326 -20.97 -9.30 -3.07
N GLY A 327 -20.54 -8.95 -1.86
CA GLY A 327 -20.03 -9.97 -0.92
C GLY A 327 -21.09 -10.92 -0.36
N ILE A 328 -22.31 -10.42 -0.12
CA ILE A 328 -23.36 -11.18 0.57
C ILE A 328 -24.33 -11.81 -0.45
N ASN A 329 -24.68 -11.10 -1.52
CA ASN A 329 -25.61 -11.60 -2.53
C ASN A 329 -24.98 -12.68 -3.43
N ASP A 330 -23.69 -12.58 -3.72
CA ASP A 330 -23.03 -13.50 -4.65
C ASP A 330 -22.67 -14.84 -3.97
N GLN A 331 -22.37 -14.83 -2.66
CA GLN A 331 -22.31 -16.05 -1.85
C GLN A 331 -23.70 -16.67 -1.66
N LEU A 332 -24.77 -15.87 -1.46
CA LEU A 332 -26.13 -16.40 -1.37
C LEU A 332 -26.60 -17.05 -2.68
N LYS A 333 -26.30 -16.46 -3.84
CA LYS A 333 -26.63 -17.05 -5.16
C LYS A 333 -25.87 -18.35 -5.40
N LYS A 334 -24.54 -18.34 -5.23
CA LYS A 334 -23.70 -19.54 -5.41
C LYS A 334 -24.08 -20.67 -4.44
N PHE A 335 -24.57 -20.38 -3.24
CA PHE A 335 -25.05 -21.39 -2.29
C PHE A 335 -26.52 -21.84 -2.50
N GLN A 336 -27.38 -20.99 -3.08
CA GLN A 336 -28.72 -21.39 -3.50
C GLN A 336 -28.67 -22.31 -4.72
N ASP A 337 -27.74 -22.06 -5.65
CA ASP A 337 -27.56 -22.86 -6.86
C ASP A 337 -26.80 -24.17 -6.64
N SER A 338 -25.98 -24.26 -5.58
CA SER A 338 -25.24 -25.48 -5.18
C SER A 338 -25.97 -26.34 -4.15
N ALA A 339 -27.18 -25.96 -3.72
CA ALA A 339 -28.02 -26.85 -2.93
C ALA A 339 -28.33 -28.11 -3.76
N PRO A 340 -27.94 -29.33 -3.31
CA PRO A 340 -28.29 -30.53 -4.04
C PRO A 340 -29.81 -30.61 -4.09
N LYS A 341 -30.37 -30.62 -5.31
CA LYS A 341 -31.77 -30.99 -5.54
C LYS A 341 -31.94 -32.42 -5.06
N ILE A 342 -32.27 -32.60 -3.78
CA ILE A 342 -32.70 -33.88 -3.25
C ILE A 342 -33.97 -34.20 -4.03
N LYS A 343 -33.85 -35.08 -5.03
CA LYS A 343 -35.00 -35.68 -5.70
C LYS A 343 -35.86 -36.25 -4.58
N LYS A 344 -37.07 -35.70 -4.43
CA LYS A 344 -38.10 -36.34 -3.61
C LYS A 344 -38.32 -37.72 -4.24
N GLU A 345 -37.84 -38.77 -3.59
CA GLU A 345 -38.21 -40.13 -3.98
C GLU A 345 -39.73 -40.28 -3.82
N PRO A 346 -40.46 -40.73 -4.85
CA PRO A 346 -41.92 -40.87 -4.83
C PRO A 346 -42.37 -42.14 -4.09
N GLY A 347 -41.71 -42.53 -3.00
CA GLY A 347 -41.88 -43.86 -2.38
C GLY A 347 -42.44 -43.91 -0.95
N LEU A 348 -42.41 -42.82 -0.17
CA LEU A 348 -42.67 -42.89 1.29
C LEU A 348 -44.00 -42.29 1.76
N GLN A 349 -44.94 -41.98 0.85
CA GLN A 349 -46.32 -41.59 1.22
C GLN A 349 -47.32 -42.76 1.27
N ALA A 350 -46.90 -44.00 1.00
CA ALA A 350 -47.81 -45.14 0.93
C ALA A 350 -47.98 -45.95 2.24
N LEU A 351 -47.46 -45.49 3.39
CA LEU A 351 -47.52 -46.27 4.64
C LEU A 351 -48.16 -45.57 5.85
N VAL A 352 -48.96 -44.53 5.64
CA VAL A 352 -49.82 -43.95 6.69
C VAL A 352 -51.20 -43.68 6.10
N GLY A 353 -52.05 -44.71 6.05
CA GLY A 353 -53.41 -44.54 5.54
C GLY A 353 -54.15 -45.85 5.30
N LYS A 354 -54.21 -46.74 6.29
CA LYS A 354 -55.21 -47.82 6.36
C LYS A 354 -55.27 -48.42 7.77
N GLN A 355 -55.96 -47.72 8.66
CA GLN A 355 -56.62 -48.35 9.81
C GLN A 355 -58.05 -47.80 9.93
N SER A 356 -58.97 -48.55 9.32
CA SER A 356 -60.19 -49.06 9.94
C SER A 356 -61.14 -48.05 10.60
N ALA A 357 -62.05 -47.47 9.80
CA ALA A 357 -63.34 -47.03 10.31
C ALA A 357 -64.25 -48.26 10.49
N SER A 358 -64.54 -48.63 11.73
CA SER A 358 -65.58 -49.60 12.09
C SER A 358 -66.29 -49.11 13.35
N ARG A 359 -67.53 -48.61 13.18
CA ARG A 359 -68.59 -48.44 14.19
C ARG A 359 -69.81 -47.87 13.47
N MET A 360 -70.69 -48.76 13.01
CA MET A 360 -71.95 -49.17 13.65
C MET A 360 -72.97 -48.03 13.76
N HIS A 361 -73.94 -48.07 12.82
CA HIS A 361 -75.30 -47.59 12.99
C HIS A 361 -75.92 -48.17 14.26
N ILE A 362 -76.56 -47.30 15.06
CA ILE A 362 -77.69 -47.69 15.90
C ILE A 362 -78.80 -46.69 15.60
N GLU A 363 -79.88 -47.19 14.98
CA GLU A 363 -81.19 -46.57 14.98
C GLU A 363 -81.83 -46.78 16.36
N ARG A 364 -82.24 -45.68 17.00
CA ARG A 364 -83.64 -45.36 17.36
C ARG A 364 -83.70 -44.08 18.19
#